data_AF-A0A6G4WEI5-F1
#
_entry.id   AF-A0A6G4WEI5-F1
#
_cell.length_a   1.000
_cell.length_b   1.000
_cell.length_c   1.000
_cell.angle_alpha   90.00
_cell.angle_beta   90.00
_cell.angle_gamma   90.00
#
_symmetry.space_group_name_H-M   'P 1'
#
loop_
_entity.id
_entity.type
_entity.pdbx_description
1 polymer ?
#
loop_
_entity_poly.entity_id
_entity_poly.type
_entity_poly.pdbx_seq_one_letter_code
_entity_poly.pdbx_strand_id
1 'polypeptide(L)'
;MWFDELPGKSWASLWSGYVVCGGNCSGIRKIDACCPACGADRFDTSPKIMTINGKEVVIHATLAGAEGRYEDYIYLEMLQREWERPAAEFERFSHFSDTERPSARAALVLLFWGYFETRIDRLHRAAMRALPQRVLNDELRRYSGIRSRLYELYKIFFGTTYFDDLRDQGFVAVADLLKDIHERRNAFAHGKPQAINDVTVNALVENLKAEHDAWIAIYNRRVRSRDG
;
A
#
# COMPACT_ATOMS: atom_id res chain seq x y z
N MET A 1 19.70 -5.57 2.42
CA MET A 1 18.38 -5.36 1.77
C MET A 1 17.72 -4.18 2.45
N TRP A 2 16.89 -3.37 1.78
CA TRP A 2 16.30 -2.16 2.38
C TRP A 2 15.55 -2.42 3.72
N PHE A 3 15.10 -3.65 3.96
CA PHE A 3 14.44 -4.02 5.22
C PHE A 3 15.37 -4.20 6.42
N ASP A 4 16.69 -4.34 6.21
CA ASP A 4 17.68 -4.43 7.30
C ASP A 4 17.79 -3.09 8.06
N GLU A 5 17.34 -2.01 7.44
CA GLU A 5 17.37 -0.64 7.97
C GLU A 5 16.08 -0.28 8.75
N LEU A 6 15.10 -1.18 8.81
CA LEU A 6 13.82 -0.89 9.44
C LEU A 6 13.75 -1.33 10.91
N PRO A 7 13.06 -0.55 11.77
CA PRO A 7 12.78 -0.96 13.14
C PRO A 7 11.85 -2.19 13.16
N GLY A 8 12.35 -3.34 13.62
CA GLY A 8 11.55 -4.55 13.85
C GLY A 8 11.80 -5.74 12.92
N LYS A 9 12.80 -5.70 12.01
CA LYS A 9 13.18 -6.83 11.13
C LYS A 9 12.00 -7.51 10.39
N SER A 10 10.97 -6.75 10.02
CA SER A 10 9.80 -7.27 9.30
C SER A 10 9.34 -6.29 8.25
N TRP A 11 8.81 -6.76 7.12
CA TRP A 11 8.26 -5.88 6.08
C TRP A 11 7.07 -5.06 6.59
N ALA A 12 6.38 -5.52 7.64
CA ALA A 12 5.35 -4.78 8.35
C ALA A 12 5.83 -3.42 8.92
N SER A 13 7.14 -3.30 9.16
CA SER A 13 7.75 -2.05 9.65
C SER A 13 7.75 -0.91 8.64
N LEU A 14 7.38 -1.16 7.37
CA LEU A 14 7.06 -0.09 6.40
C LEU A 14 6.04 0.91 6.98
N TRP A 15 5.07 0.41 7.74
CA TRP A 15 4.05 1.22 8.40
C TRP A 15 4.46 1.73 9.78
N SER A 16 5.65 1.37 10.27
CA SER A 16 6.12 1.78 11.59
C SER A 16 6.29 3.30 11.67
N GLY A 17 5.79 3.90 12.75
CA GLY A 17 5.87 5.35 12.97
C GLY A 17 4.92 6.18 12.12
N TYR A 18 4.10 5.56 11.25
CA TYR A 18 3.03 6.26 10.54
C TYR A 18 1.70 6.15 11.31
N VAL A 19 0.90 7.22 11.26
CA VAL A 19 -0.41 7.38 11.92
C VAL A 19 -1.38 8.12 10.99
N VAL A 20 -2.68 7.83 11.12
CA VAL A 20 -3.72 8.64 10.44
C VAL A 20 -3.75 10.02 11.10
N CYS A 21 -3.90 11.06 10.29
CA CYS A 21 -4.05 12.41 10.80
C CYS A 21 -5.33 12.53 11.63
N GLY A 22 -5.20 12.99 12.88
CA GLY A 22 -6.34 13.29 13.76
C GLY A 22 -7.03 14.62 13.48
N GLY A 23 -6.71 15.28 12.36
CA GLY A 23 -7.31 16.54 11.93
C GLY A 23 -8.51 16.31 11.01
N ASN A 24 -8.97 17.35 10.30
CA ASN A 24 -10.10 17.23 9.36
C ASN A 24 -9.77 16.48 8.04
N CYS A 25 -8.58 15.90 7.92
CA CYS A 25 -8.16 15.13 6.75
C CYS A 25 -7.89 13.66 7.11
N SER A 26 -7.99 12.79 6.12
CA SER A 26 -7.69 11.37 6.25
C SER A 26 -6.22 11.05 5.94
N GLY A 27 -5.33 12.05 5.89
CA GLY A 27 -3.94 11.87 5.47
C GLY A 27 -3.12 10.97 6.38
N ILE A 28 -2.12 10.30 5.82
CA ILE A 28 -1.14 9.45 6.48
C ILE A 28 0.10 10.30 6.79
N ARG A 29 0.60 10.26 8.03
CA ARG A 29 1.76 11.06 8.45
C ARG A 29 2.66 10.29 9.40
N LYS A 30 3.92 10.70 9.50
CA LYS A 30 4.77 10.26 10.62
C LYS A 30 4.29 10.92 11.92
N ILE A 31 4.46 10.21 13.04
CA ILE A 31 4.05 10.69 14.37
C ILE A 31 4.70 12.05 14.70
N ASP A 32 5.99 12.18 14.39
CA ASP A 32 6.86 13.31 14.69
C ASP A 32 6.89 14.40 13.60
N ALA A 33 6.07 14.27 12.54
CA ALA A 33 6.00 15.23 11.44
C ALA A 33 4.61 15.88 11.35
N CYS A 34 4.53 17.08 10.77
CA CYS A 34 3.24 17.69 10.43
C CYS A 34 2.53 16.87 9.35
N CYS A 35 1.20 16.96 9.28
CA CYS A 35 0.44 16.25 8.26
C CYS A 35 0.76 16.81 6.85
N PRO A 36 1.23 15.99 5.90
CA PRO A 36 1.50 16.46 4.54
C PRO A 36 0.21 16.81 3.76
N ALA A 37 -0.93 16.24 4.16
CA ALA A 37 -2.22 16.48 3.52
C ALA A 37 -2.83 17.83 3.94
N CYS A 38 -3.00 18.08 5.25
CA CYS A 38 -3.67 19.30 5.77
C CYS A 38 -2.79 20.27 6.56
N GLY A 39 -1.51 19.96 6.79
CA GLY A 39 -0.60 20.82 7.57
C GLY A 39 -0.76 20.75 9.09
N ALA A 40 -1.64 19.90 9.62
CA ALA A 40 -1.84 19.77 11.07
C ALA A 40 -0.54 19.48 11.82
N ASP A 41 -0.37 20.12 12.98
CA ASP A 41 0.83 20.06 13.80
C ASP A 41 1.18 18.67 14.31
N ARG A 42 2.42 18.53 14.78
CA ARG A 42 2.97 17.30 15.39
C ARG A 42 2.08 16.83 16.54
N PHE A 43 1.94 15.51 16.70
CA PHE A 43 1.23 14.99 17.87
C PHE A 43 2.07 15.26 19.11
N ASP A 44 1.42 15.73 20.18
CA ASP A 44 2.04 15.71 21.50
C ASP A 44 2.01 14.28 22.04
N THR A 45 3.17 13.62 21.98
CA THR A 45 3.37 12.27 22.48
C THR A 45 3.94 12.23 23.90
N SER A 46 4.06 13.39 24.55
CA SER A 46 4.56 13.49 25.92
C SER A 46 3.63 12.72 26.88
N PRO A 47 4.17 11.90 27.80
CA PRO A 47 3.37 11.20 28.78
C PRO A 47 2.55 12.18 29.64
N LYS A 48 1.30 11.86 29.90
CA LYS A 48 0.41 12.66 30.76
C LYS A 48 0.21 11.95 32.08
N ILE A 49 0.31 12.68 33.18
CA ILE A 49 -0.02 12.17 34.51
C ILE A 49 -1.52 12.35 34.70
N MET A 50 -2.24 11.25 34.98
CA MET A 50 -3.66 11.27 35.28
C MET A 50 -3.93 10.56 36.59
N THR A 51 -4.78 11.15 37.43
CA THR A 51 -5.23 10.51 38.67
C THR A 51 -6.40 9.58 38.37
N ILE A 52 -6.18 8.27 38.52
CA ILE A 52 -7.22 7.24 38.37
C ILE A 52 -7.37 6.56 39.73
N ASN A 53 -8.58 6.63 40.32
CA ASN A 53 -8.88 6.07 41.65
C ASN A 53 -7.91 6.53 42.75
N GLY A 54 -7.54 7.81 42.76
CA GLY A 54 -6.64 8.41 43.76
C GLY A 54 -5.16 8.04 43.61
N LYS A 55 -4.78 7.30 42.55
CA LYS A 55 -3.39 7.03 42.21
C LYS A 55 -2.99 7.80 40.96
N GLU A 56 -1.81 8.39 40.98
CA GLU A 56 -1.21 8.96 39.78
C GLU A 56 -0.75 7.83 38.86
N VAL A 57 -1.20 7.89 37.61
CA VAL A 57 -0.83 6.93 36.55
C VAL A 57 -0.26 7.73 35.40
N VAL A 58 0.92 7.32 34.93
CA VAL A 58 1.52 7.85 33.71
C VAL A 58 0.84 7.19 32.52
N ILE A 59 0.17 7.99 31.70
CA ILE A 59 -0.50 7.55 30.48
C ILE A 59 0.33 8.00 29.28
N HIS A 60 0.77 7.03 28.48
CA HIS A 60 1.42 7.30 27.21
C HIS A 60 0.37 7.57 26.12
N ALA A 61 0.68 8.47 25.19
CA ALA A 61 -0.20 8.75 24.07
C ALA A 61 -0.34 7.51 23.17
N THR A 62 -1.57 7.01 23.02
CA THR A 62 -1.90 5.97 22.06
C THR A 62 -2.46 6.63 20.80
N LEU A 63 -1.82 6.40 19.65
CA LEU A 63 -2.24 6.95 18.37
C LEU A 63 -2.79 5.84 17.47
N ALA A 64 -3.79 6.17 16.65
CA ALA A 64 -4.27 5.27 15.62
C ALA A 64 -3.22 5.16 14.50
N GLY A 65 -2.71 3.95 14.24
CA GLY A 65 -1.71 3.69 13.20
C GLY A 65 -2.11 4.15 11.80
N ALA A 66 -1.10 4.27 10.93
CA ALA A 66 -1.05 4.94 9.61
C ALA A 66 -2.28 4.86 8.71
N GLU A 67 -2.92 3.70 8.67
CA GLU A 67 -4.21 3.49 8.00
C GLU A 67 -5.09 2.48 8.75
N GLY A 68 -4.73 2.14 9.99
CA GLY A 68 -5.63 1.49 10.95
C GLY A 68 -6.32 0.20 10.50
N ARG A 69 -5.75 -0.58 9.56
CA ARG A 69 -6.27 -1.91 9.21
C ARG A 69 -5.20 -2.98 9.36
N TYR A 70 -5.52 -3.96 10.19
CA TYR A 70 -4.71 -5.17 10.41
C TYR A 70 -4.40 -5.92 9.11
N GLU A 71 -5.24 -5.74 8.08
CA GLU A 71 -5.05 -6.31 6.73
C GLU A 71 -3.70 -5.95 6.10
N ASP A 72 -3.21 -4.71 6.22
CA ASP A 72 -1.94 -4.32 5.59
C ASP A 72 -0.75 -5.04 6.22
N TYR A 73 -0.79 -5.20 7.55
CA TYR A 73 0.19 -5.96 8.30
C TYR A 73 0.16 -7.44 7.89
N ILE A 74 -1.04 -8.02 7.72
CA ILE A 74 -1.20 -9.39 7.24
C ILE A 74 -0.60 -9.54 5.82
N TYR A 75 -0.92 -8.65 4.88
CA TYR A 75 -0.41 -8.74 3.52
C TYR A 75 1.12 -8.64 3.49
N LEU A 76 1.70 -7.69 4.21
CA LEU A 76 3.16 -7.53 4.29
C LEU A 76 3.84 -8.73 4.97
N GLU A 77 3.21 -9.31 5.99
CA GLU A 77 3.71 -10.53 6.63
C GLU A 77 3.62 -11.74 5.70
N MET A 78 2.52 -11.91 4.95
CA MET A 78 2.37 -12.95 3.94
C MET A 78 3.42 -12.82 2.84
N LEU A 79 3.67 -11.59 2.38
CA LEU A 79 4.72 -11.28 1.43
C LEU A 79 6.11 -11.64 1.98
N GLN A 80 6.43 -11.25 3.20
CA GLN A 80 7.70 -11.60 3.83
C GLN A 80 7.87 -13.12 3.95
N ARG A 81 6.85 -13.84 4.44
CA ARG A 81 6.87 -15.30 4.60
C ARG A 81 7.10 -16.02 3.27
N GLU A 82 6.47 -15.56 2.19
CA GLU A 82 6.68 -16.15 0.86
C GLU A 82 8.09 -15.86 0.31
N TRP A 83 8.67 -14.70 0.64
CA TRP A 83 10.05 -14.40 0.28
C TRP A 83 11.05 -15.30 1.02
N GLU A 84 10.83 -15.49 2.31
CA GLU A 84 11.67 -16.30 3.19
C GLU A 84 11.48 -17.81 2.99
N ARG A 85 10.42 -18.23 2.30
CA ARG A 85 10.12 -19.64 2.03
C ARG A 85 11.29 -20.33 1.31
N PRO A 86 11.73 -21.52 1.77
CA PRO A 86 12.81 -22.26 1.12
C PRO A 86 12.48 -22.62 -0.33
N ALA A 87 13.40 -22.34 -1.26
CA ALA A 87 13.20 -22.59 -2.69
C ALA A 87 13.06 -24.08 -3.04
N ALA A 88 13.56 -24.98 -2.19
CA ALA A 88 13.43 -26.43 -2.34
C ALA A 88 11.96 -26.90 -2.34
N GLU A 89 11.03 -26.12 -1.78
CA GLU A 89 9.60 -26.45 -1.79
C GLU A 89 8.93 -26.24 -3.16
N PHE A 90 9.66 -25.72 -4.17
CA PHE A 90 9.14 -25.46 -5.52
C PHE A 90 9.41 -26.56 -6.54
N GLU A 91 9.87 -27.74 -6.09
CA GLU A 91 10.07 -28.93 -6.91
C GLU A 91 8.82 -29.36 -7.71
N ARG A 92 7.63 -28.87 -7.34
CA ARG A 92 6.37 -29.15 -8.04
C ARG A 92 6.39 -28.73 -9.52
N PHE A 93 7.20 -27.75 -9.92
CA PHE A 93 7.32 -27.28 -11.31
C PHE A 93 8.63 -27.71 -11.99
N SER A 94 9.40 -28.62 -11.36
CA SER A 94 10.67 -29.14 -11.90
C SER A 94 10.56 -29.84 -13.26
N HIS A 95 9.35 -30.23 -13.67
CA HIS A 95 9.07 -30.88 -14.94
C HIS A 95 8.90 -29.91 -16.13
N PHE A 96 8.81 -28.60 -15.88
CA PHE A 96 8.83 -27.57 -16.92
C PHE A 96 10.27 -27.15 -17.24
N SER A 97 10.52 -26.74 -18.48
CA SER A 97 11.80 -26.12 -18.84
C SER A 97 11.97 -24.79 -18.10
N ASP A 98 13.22 -24.37 -17.88
CA ASP A 98 13.54 -23.11 -17.18
C ASP A 98 12.89 -21.88 -17.84
N THR A 99 12.63 -21.94 -19.15
CA THR A 99 11.98 -20.87 -19.94
C THR A 99 10.46 -20.88 -19.88
N GLU A 100 9.85 -21.96 -19.41
CA GLU A 100 8.39 -22.17 -19.37
C GLU A 100 7.83 -22.14 -17.95
N ARG A 101 8.68 -22.32 -16.94
CA ARG A 101 8.27 -22.29 -15.54
C ARG A 101 8.10 -20.86 -15.01
N PRO A 102 7.13 -20.64 -14.11
CA PRO A 102 7.08 -19.40 -13.32
C PRO A 102 8.25 -19.34 -12.32
N SER A 103 8.48 -18.16 -11.75
CA SER A 103 9.30 -18.02 -10.55
C SER A 103 8.77 -18.91 -9.43
N ALA A 104 9.70 -19.46 -8.64
CA ALA A 104 9.39 -20.15 -7.39
C ALA A 104 8.67 -19.29 -6.35
N ARG A 105 8.65 -17.98 -6.58
CA ARG A 105 8.01 -17.00 -5.71
C ARG A 105 7.00 -16.15 -6.48
N ALA A 106 6.41 -16.66 -7.56
CA ALA A 106 5.39 -15.95 -8.32
C ALA A 106 4.18 -15.51 -7.46
N ALA A 107 3.91 -16.24 -6.38
CA ALA A 107 2.88 -15.88 -5.39
C ALA A 107 3.15 -14.50 -4.74
N LEU A 108 4.40 -14.04 -4.61
CA LEU A 108 4.72 -12.70 -4.11
C LEU A 108 4.07 -11.61 -4.96
N VAL A 109 4.19 -11.73 -6.27
CA VAL A 109 3.63 -10.73 -7.20
C VAL A 109 2.10 -10.72 -7.12
N LEU A 110 1.48 -11.90 -6.98
CA LEU A 110 0.02 -12.01 -6.84
C LEU A 110 -0.47 -11.43 -5.51
N LEU A 111 0.20 -11.75 -4.40
CA LEU A 111 -0.11 -11.22 -3.07
C LEU A 111 0.07 -9.70 -3.01
N PHE A 112 1.17 -9.20 -3.57
CA PHE A 112 1.44 -7.77 -3.66
C PHE A 112 0.37 -7.06 -4.49
N TRP A 113 -0.03 -7.66 -5.61
CA TRP A 113 -1.08 -7.06 -6.43
C TRP A 113 -2.41 -6.98 -5.68
N GLY A 114 -2.79 -8.02 -4.93
CA GLY A 114 -3.95 -7.96 -4.03
C GLY A 114 -3.83 -6.85 -2.98
N TYR A 115 -2.67 -6.73 -2.34
CA TYR A 115 -2.38 -5.64 -1.40
C TYR A 115 -2.44 -4.24 -2.03
N PHE A 116 -1.98 -4.09 -3.27
CA PHE A 116 -2.09 -2.86 -4.03
C PHE A 116 -3.56 -2.53 -4.35
N GLU A 117 -4.37 -3.52 -4.76
CA GLU A 117 -5.78 -3.34 -5.06
C GLU A 117 -6.59 -2.86 -3.85
N THR A 118 -6.32 -3.39 -2.65
CA THR A 118 -6.99 -2.94 -1.42
C THR A 118 -6.66 -1.48 -1.11
N ARG A 119 -5.39 -1.08 -1.26
CA ARG A 119 -4.97 0.33 -1.13
C ARG A 119 -5.72 1.23 -2.10
N ILE A 120 -5.76 0.86 -3.39
CA ILE A 120 -6.50 1.64 -4.40
C ILE A 120 -8.00 1.75 -4.07
N ASP A 121 -8.64 0.68 -3.59
CA ASP A 121 -10.04 0.72 -3.12
C ASP A 121 -10.22 1.75 -1.99
N ARG A 122 -9.30 1.77 -1.02
CA ARG A 122 -9.33 2.73 0.10
C ARG A 122 -9.19 4.17 -0.36
N LEU A 123 -8.28 4.48 -1.29
CA LEU A 123 -8.16 5.83 -1.83
C LEU A 123 -9.46 6.31 -2.47
N HIS A 124 -10.10 5.46 -3.26
CA HIS A 124 -11.39 5.80 -3.87
C HIS A 124 -12.48 6.02 -2.82
N ARG A 125 -12.55 5.18 -1.78
CA ARG A 125 -13.48 5.38 -0.66
C ARG A 125 -13.23 6.71 0.06
N ALA A 126 -11.96 7.05 0.31
CA ALA A 126 -11.59 8.30 0.96
C ALA A 126 -12.03 9.52 0.12
N ALA A 127 -11.82 9.48 -1.20
CA ALA A 127 -12.26 10.53 -2.11
C ALA A 127 -13.79 10.65 -2.23
N MET A 128 -14.50 9.53 -2.08
CA MET A 128 -15.96 9.45 -2.12
C MET A 128 -16.64 9.61 -0.74
N ARG A 129 -15.88 9.90 0.33
CA ARG A 129 -16.41 9.89 1.72
C ARG A 129 -17.62 10.82 1.95
N ALA A 130 -17.74 11.87 1.13
CA ALA A 130 -18.85 12.83 1.21
C ALA A 130 -20.11 12.37 0.45
N LEU A 131 -20.03 11.32 -0.36
CA LEU A 131 -21.17 10.77 -1.10
C LEU A 131 -22.03 9.87 -0.19
N PRO A 132 -23.34 9.76 -0.45
CA PRO A 132 -24.17 8.76 0.20
C PRO A 132 -23.61 7.34 -0.01
N GLN A 133 -23.63 6.50 1.03
CA GLN A 133 -23.01 5.17 1.01
C GLN A 133 -23.49 4.28 -0.15
N ARG A 134 -24.77 4.40 -0.55
CA ARG A 134 -25.32 3.68 -1.69
C ARG A 134 -24.65 4.07 -3.01
N VAL A 135 -24.44 5.37 -3.24
CA VAL A 135 -23.78 5.89 -4.44
C VAL A 135 -22.34 5.41 -4.48
N LEU A 136 -21.61 5.51 -3.36
CA LEU A 136 -20.25 5.01 -3.24
C LEU A 136 -20.17 3.51 -3.61
N ASN A 137 -21.05 2.69 -3.04
CA ASN A 137 -21.06 1.25 -3.31
C ASN A 137 -21.41 0.93 -4.76
N ASP A 138 -22.34 1.67 -5.36
CA ASP A 138 -22.73 1.50 -6.77
C ASP A 138 -21.57 1.86 -7.71
N GLU A 139 -20.85 2.96 -7.45
CA GLU A 139 -19.66 3.35 -8.23
C GLU A 139 -18.53 2.31 -8.11
N LEU A 140 -18.20 1.87 -6.89
CA LEU A 140 -17.16 0.84 -6.69
C LEU A 140 -17.50 -0.51 -7.36
N ARG A 141 -18.80 -0.83 -7.46
CA ARG A 141 -19.30 -2.03 -8.15
C ARG A 141 -19.24 -1.86 -9.67
N ARG A 142 -19.61 -0.67 -10.19
CA ARG A 142 -19.55 -0.36 -11.62
C ARG A 142 -18.13 -0.46 -12.16
N TYR A 143 -17.16 0.04 -11.39
CA TYR A 143 -15.73 -0.03 -11.70
C TYR A 143 -15.05 -1.09 -10.83
N SER A 144 -15.50 -2.34 -10.93
CA SER A 144 -14.98 -3.45 -10.11
C SER A 144 -13.59 -3.92 -10.51
N GLY A 145 -13.18 -3.73 -11.77
CA GLY A 145 -11.86 -4.12 -12.25
C GLY A 145 -10.78 -3.12 -11.86
N ILE A 146 -9.59 -3.60 -11.48
CA ILE A 146 -8.47 -2.73 -11.12
C ILE A 146 -8.07 -1.79 -12.26
N ARG A 147 -8.10 -2.26 -13.52
CA ARG A 147 -7.84 -1.39 -14.69
C ARG A 147 -8.83 -0.23 -14.72
N SER A 148 -10.13 -0.52 -14.64
CA SER A 148 -11.14 0.54 -14.64
C SER A 148 -10.99 1.48 -13.43
N ARG A 149 -10.53 0.97 -12.29
CA ARG A 149 -10.23 1.81 -11.11
C ARG A 149 -9.07 2.76 -11.34
N LEU A 150 -7.94 2.29 -11.89
CA LEU A 150 -6.72 3.08 -12.08
C LEU A 150 -6.84 4.13 -13.20
N TYR A 151 -7.65 3.85 -14.22
CA TYR A 151 -7.76 4.69 -15.41
C TYR A 151 -9.06 5.49 -15.48
N GLU A 152 -10.22 4.89 -15.21
CA GLU A 152 -11.52 5.52 -15.41
C GLU A 152 -12.02 6.17 -14.13
N LEU A 153 -12.19 5.38 -13.06
CA LEU A 153 -12.68 5.88 -11.78
C LEU A 153 -11.72 6.92 -11.19
N TYR A 154 -10.42 6.65 -11.24
CA TYR A 154 -9.39 7.60 -10.82
C TYR A 154 -9.53 8.92 -11.57
N LYS A 155 -9.72 8.87 -12.89
CA LYS A 155 -9.88 10.07 -13.73
C LYS A 155 -11.15 10.84 -13.43
N ILE A 156 -12.24 10.15 -13.13
CA ILE A 156 -13.49 10.79 -12.70
C ILE A 156 -13.28 11.63 -11.43
N PHE A 157 -12.59 11.09 -10.43
CA PHE A 157 -12.44 11.77 -9.14
C PHE A 157 -11.27 12.76 -9.07
N PHE A 158 -10.21 12.53 -9.86
CA PHE A 158 -8.94 13.22 -9.70
C PHE A 158 -8.43 13.92 -10.97
N GLY A 159 -9.14 13.79 -12.10
CA GLY A 159 -8.82 14.47 -13.35
C GLY A 159 -7.59 13.93 -14.11
N THR A 160 -6.97 12.86 -13.62
CA THR A 160 -5.78 12.22 -14.22
C THR A 160 -5.87 10.69 -14.10
N THR A 161 -4.87 9.93 -14.50
CA THR A 161 -4.78 8.48 -14.17
C THR A 161 -3.83 8.25 -13.00
N TYR A 162 -3.93 7.10 -12.32
CA TYR A 162 -3.03 6.80 -11.20
C TYR A 162 -1.55 6.78 -11.63
N PHE A 163 -1.27 6.24 -12.83
CA PHE A 163 0.07 6.14 -13.37
C PHE A 163 0.65 7.50 -13.79
N ASP A 164 -0.19 8.38 -14.34
CA ASP A 164 0.22 9.75 -14.64
C ASP A 164 0.49 10.53 -13.35
N ASP A 165 -0.35 10.35 -12.32
CA ASP A 165 -0.15 11.00 -11.02
C ASP A 165 1.17 10.61 -10.36
N LEU A 166 1.55 9.32 -10.43
CA LEU A 166 2.85 8.86 -9.97
C LEU A 166 4.01 9.55 -10.71
N ARG A 167 3.91 9.67 -12.04
CA ARG A 167 4.94 10.32 -12.87
C ARG A 167 5.05 11.80 -12.56
N ASP A 168 3.91 12.48 -12.44
CA ASP A 168 3.83 13.90 -12.09
C ASP A 168 4.38 14.20 -10.68
N GLN A 169 4.44 13.22 -9.80
CA GLN A 169 5.05 13.31 -8.47
C GLN A 169 6.51 12.84 -8.43
N GLY A 170 7.11 12.52 -9.59
CA GLY A 170 8.51 12.10 -9.70
C GLY A 170 8.74 10.61 -9.45
N PHE A 171 7.69 9.81 -9.22
CA PHE A 171 7.78 8.37 -8.98
C PHE A 171 7.75 7.55 -10.28
N VAL A 172 8.51 7.97 -11.29
CA VAL A 172 8.49 7.35 -12.64
C VAL A 172 8.84 5.86 -12.58
N ALA A 173 9.89 5.49 -11.85
CA ALA A 173 10.33 4.10 -11.71
C ALA A 173 9.26 3.20 -11.06
N VAL A 174 8.56 3.69 -10.03
CA VAL A 174 7.44 2.97 -9.39
C VAL A 174 6.29 2.81 -10.38
N ALA A 175 6.00 3.86 -11.16
CA ALA A 175 4.92 3.84 -12.13
C ALA A 175 5.19 2.89 -13.30
N ASP A 176 6.45 2.73 -13.70
CA ASP A 176 6.87 1.75 -14.71
C ASP A 176 6.84 0.32 -14.13
N LEU A 177 7.34 0.12 -12.91
CA LEU A 177 7.28 -1.16 -12.20
C LEU A 177 5.85 -1.67 -12.06
N LEU A 178 4.93 -0.85 -11.56
CA LEU A 178 3.54 -1.24 -11.37
C LEU A 178 2.84 -1.57 -12.70
N LYS A 179 3.23 -0.90 -13.78
CA LYS A 179 2.73 -1.20 -15.13
C LYS A 179 3.24 -2.55 -15.63
N ASP A 180 4.54 -2.83 -15.50
CA ASP A 180 5.11 -4.14 -15.85
C ASP A 180 4.46 -5.25 -15.01
N ILE A 181 4.36 -5.09 -13.69
CA ILE A 181 3.68 -6.05 -12.80
C ILE A 181 2.25 -6.33 -13.28
N HIS A 182 1.50 -5.29 -13.64
CA HIS A 182 0.13 -5.45 -14.17
C HIS A 182 0.12 -6.30 -15.44
N GLU A 183 1.02 -6.01 -16.38
CA GLU A 183 1.14 -6.73 -17.65
C GLU A 183 1.57 -8.20 -17.43
N ARG A 184 2.58 -8.45 -16.58
CA ARG A 184 3.05 -9.80 -16.23
C ARG A 184 1.97 -10.63 -15.54
N ARG A 185 1.28 -10.04 -14.56
CA ARG A 185 0.18 -10.71 -13.84
C ARG A 185 -0.99 -11.02 -14.77
N ASN A 186 -1.31 -10.13 -15.70
CA ASN A 186 -2.35 -10.39 -16.69
C ASN A 186 -1.94 -11.54 -17.64
N ALA A 187 -0.71 -11.52 -18.17
CA ALA A 187 -0.20 -12.60 -18.99
C ALA A 187 -0.18 -13.95 -18.24
N PHE A 188 0.22 -13.95 -16.97
CA PHE A 188 0.17 -15.13 -16.10
C PHE A 188 -1.25 -15.70 -15.97
N ALA A 189 -2.23 -14.84 -15.69
CA ALA A 189 -3.64 -15.23 -15.59
C ALA A 189 -4.21 -15.78 -16.91
N HIS A 190 -3.65 -15.38 -18.05
CA HIS A 190 -4.02 -15.85 -19.39
C HIS A 190 -3.17 -17.05 -19.87
N GLY A 191 -2.57 -17.80 -18.95
CA GLY A 191 -1.90 -19.07 -19.28
C GLY A 191 -0.47 -18.92 -19.77
N LYS A 192 0.23 -17.84 -19.40
CA LYS A 192 1.68 -17.70 -19.57
C LYS A 192 2.39 -17.73 -18.21
N PRO A 193 2.58 -18.90 -17.57
CA PRO A 193 3.20 -19.00 -16.24
C PRO A 193 4.56 -18.30 -16.12
N GLN A 194 5.40 -18.40 -17.15
CA GLN A 194 6.72 -17.77 -17.23
C GLN A 194 6.69 -16.23 -17.24
N ALA A 195 5.52 -15.61 -17.38
CA ALA A 195 5.41 -14.16 -17.35
C ALA A 195 5.84 -13.57 -16.01
N ILE A 196 5.60 -14.28 -14.90
CA ILE A 196 6.13 -13.90 -13.58
C ILE A 196 7.40 -14.72 -13.35
N ASN A 197 8.54 -14.14 -13.68
CA ASN A 197 9.86 -14.74 -13.52
C ASN A 197 10.64 -14.11 -12.34
N ASP A 198 11.82 -14.64 -12.03
CA ASP A 198 12.63 -14.18 -10.89
C ASP A 198 13.06 -12.71 -11.02
N VAL A 199 13.25 -12.21 -12.25
CA VAL A 199 13.54 -10.79 -12.51
C VAL A 199 12.38 -9.91 -12.03
N THR A 200 11.14 -10.30 -12.36
CA THR A 200 9.93 -9.57 -11.94
C THR A 200 9.79 -9.59 -10.42
N VAL A 201 10.01 -10.74 -9.79
CA VAL A 201 9.93 -10.90 -8.33
C VAL A 201 10.99 -10.04 -7.63
N ASN A 202 12.25 -10.11 -8.07
CA ASN A 202 13.33 -9.35 -7.46
C ASN A 202 13.11 -7.84 -7.63
N ALA A 203 12.69 -7.39 -8.82
CA ALA A 203 12.36 -5.99 -9.07
C ALA A 203 11.25 -5.49 -8.12
N LEU A 204 10.21 -6.29 -7.88
CA LEU A 204 9.17 -5.96 -6.90
C LEU A 204 9.76 -5.82 -5.49
N VAL A 205 10.53 -6.81 -5.02
CA VAL A 205 11.06 -6.81 -3.65
C VAL A 205 12.03 -5.65 -3.43
N GLU A 206 12.91 -5.37 -4.39
CA GLU A 206 13.87 -4.27 -4.30
C GLU A 206 13.19 -2.89 -4.24
N ASN A 207 12.03 -2.75 -4.88
CA ASN A 207 11.30 -1.48 -4.97
C ASN A 207 10.12 -1.38 -4.00
N LEU A 208 9.86 -2.38 -3.14
CA LEU A 208 8.69 -2.39 -2.25
C LEU A 208 8.62 -1.16 -1.34
N LYS A 209 9.77 -0.71 -0.83
CA LYS A 209 9.85 0.54 -0.05
C LYS A 209 9.52 1.78 -0.87
N ALA A 210 10.10 1.91 -2.06
CA ALA A 210 9.86 3.05 -2.93
C ALA A 210 8.38 3.12 -3.36
N GLU A 211 7.78 1.96 -3.62
CA GLU A 211 6.34 1.83 -3.90
C GLU A 211 5.50 2.27 -2.70
N HIS A 212 5.84 1.84 -1.49
CA HIS A 212 5.15 2.23 -0.27
C HIS A 212 5.22 3.75 -0.01
N ASP A 213 6.40 4.34 -0.16
CA ASP A 213 6.60 5.78 0.01
C ASP A 213 5.82 6.57 -1.07
N ALA A 214 5.81 6.09 -2.33
CA ALA A 214 5.01 6.66 -3.41
C ALA A 214 3.51 6.57 -3.14
N TRP A 215 3.04 5.43 -2.61
CA TRP A 215 1.65 5.25 -2.20
C TRP A 215 1.22 6.31 -1.18
N ILE A 216 2.00 6.51 -0.12
CA ILE A 216 1.71 7.51 0.92
C ILE A 216 1.65 8.92 0.31
N ALA A 217 2.59 9.24 -0.58
CA ALA A 217 2.63 10.54 -1.24
C ALA A 217 1.37 10.80 -2.10
N ILE A 218 1.00 9.85 -2.96
CA ILE A 218 -0.22 9.95 -3.79
C ILE A 218 -1.47 10.02 -2.93
N TYR A 219 -1.59 9.14 -1.94
CA TYR A 219 -2.74 9.11 -1.06
C TYR A 219 -2.94 10.48 -0.39
N ASN A 220 -1.88 11.02 0.23
CA ASN A 220 -1.92 12.32 0.89
C ASN A 220 -2.27 13.48 -0.04
N ARG A 221 -1.73 13.48 -1.26
CA ARG A 221 -2.07 14.48 -2.29
C ARG A 221 -3.57 14.48 -2.58
N ARG A 222 -4.19 13.30 -2.64
CA ARG A 222 -5.59 13.12 -3.06
C ARG A 222 -6.61 13.21 -1.93
N VAL A 223 -6.20 12.98 -0.68
CA VAL A 223 -7.07 13.16 0.51
C VAL A 223 -6.88 14.52 1.22
N ARG A 224 -6.06 15.41 0.67
CA ARG A 224 -5.92 16.81 1.12
C ARG A 224 -7.31 17.44 1.25
N SER A 225 -7.59 18.10 2.37
CA SER A 225 -8.93 18.67 2.60
C SER A 225 -9.22 19.67 1.48
N ARG A 226 -10.43 19.57 0.92
CA ARG A 226 -10.99 20.59 0.04
C ARG A 226 -11.47 21.75 0.92
N ASP A 227 -10.55 22.38 1.64
CA ASP A 227 -10.80 23.68 2.24
C ASP A 227 -10.11 24.70 1.33
N GLY A 228 -10.91 25.16 0.37
CA GLY A 228 -10.63 26.14 -0.66
C GLY A 228 -11.92 26.41 -1.41
#